data_AF-A0A661DFA4-F1
#
_entry.id   AF-A0A661DFA4-F1
#
_cell.length_a   1.000
_cell.length_b   1.000
_cell.length_c   1.000
_cell.angle_alpha   90.00
_cell.angle_beta   90.00
_cell.angle_gamma   90.00
#
_symmetry.space_group_name_H-M   'P 1'
#
loop_
_entity.id
_entity.type
_entity.pdbx_description
1 polymer ?
#
loop_
_entity_poly.entity_id
_entity_poly.type
_entity_poly.pdbx_seq_one_letter_code
_entity_poly.pdbx_strand_id
1 'polypeptide(L)'
;MSSVSKSTPVAYFQEKLNPTWGEMNGMQVAISFDTADIEEVRKQKLGVTDVSCLDRFGVKGPQAAKWLALQNIHIPDVPNTWVLDNNILVLRLGSTEFLIEDQFSSNTCNQLNKAFKTNKVGVYKVLRADAAFVV
;
A
#
# COMPACT_ATOMS: atom_id res chain seq x y z
N MET A 1 5.94 -23.52 -14.29
CA MET A 1 4.88 -23.07 -13.35
C MET A 1 4.40 -21.74 -13.86
N SER A 2 3.14 -21.59 -14.27
CA SER A 2 2.60 -20.27 -14.58
C SER A 2 2.61 -19.45 -13.28
N SER A 3 3.30 -18.31 -13.28
CA SER A 3 3.19 -17.37 -12.17
C SER A 3 1.74 -16.87 -12.15
N VAL A 4 1.00 -17.19 -11.11
CA VAL A 4 -0.30 -16.55 -10.86
C VAL A 4 -0.03 -15.06 -10.68
N SER A 5 -0.51 -14.25 -11.61
CA SER A 5 -0.42 -12.79 -11.50
C SER A 5 -1.27 -12.35 -10.30
N LYS A 6 -0.74 -11.46 -9.45
CA LYS A 6 -1.51 -10.89 -8.34
C LYS A 6 -2.54 -9.94 -8.94
N SER A 7 -3.80 -10.04 -8.53
CA SER A 7 -4.83 -9.05 -8.88
C SER A 7 -5.16 -8.16 -7.69
N THR A 8 -5.64 -6.95 -7.96
CA THR A 8 -6.22 -6.09 -6.93
C THR A 8 -7.36 -6.80 -6.17
N PRO A 9 -7.51 -6.61 -4.84
CA PRO A 9 -8.59 -7.21 -4.05
C PRO A 9 -10.01 -6.90 -4.56
N VAL A 10 -10.17 -5.85 -5.36
CA VAL A 10 -11.47 -5.44 -5.92
C VAL A 10 -11.66 -5.77 -7.40
N ALA A 11 -10.77 -6.58 -7.98
CA ALA A 11 -10.79 -6.90 -9.41
C ALA A 11 -12.15 -7.45 -9.87
N TYR A 12 -12.71 -8.39 -9.09
CA TYR A 12 -14.02 -9.01 -9.36
C TYR A 12 -15.16 -7.99 -9.52
N PHE A 13 -15.13 -6.87 -8.78
CA PHE A 13 -16.14 -5.83 -8.89
C PHE A 13 -15.86 -4.86 -10.05
N GLN A 14 -14.58 -4.59 -10.30
CA GLN A 14 -14.14 -3.73 -11.40
C GLN A 14 -14.39 -4.35 -12.78
N GLU A 15 -14.41 -5.67 -12.91
CA GLU A 15 -14.71 -6.37 -14.18
C GLU A 15 -16.01 -5.91 -14.85
N LYS A 16 -17.01 -5.51 -14.06
CA LYS A 16 -18.32 -5.06 -14.55
C LYS A 16 -18.35 -3.59 -14.97
N LEU A 17 -17.24 -2.87 -14.85
CA LEU A 17 -17.13 -1.43 -15.10
C LEU A 17 -16.38 -1.09 -16.40
N ASN A 18 -16.25 -2.06 -17.31
CA ASN A 18 -15.48 -1.94 -18.56
C ASN A 18 -14.02 -1.47 -18.33
N PRO A 19 -13.24 -2.16 -17.48
CA PRO A 19 -11.87 -1.75 -17.17
C PRO A 19 -10.93 -2.05 -18.33
N THR A 20 -9.95 -1.17 -18.55
CA THR A 20 -8.71 -1.51 -19.23
C THR A 20 -7.70 -1.96 -18.19
N TRP A 21 -7.31 -3.23 -18.24
CA TRP A 21 -6.35 -3.81 -17.31
C TRP A 21 -4.90 -3.50 -17.69
N GLY A 22 -4.07 -3.22 -16.70
CA GLY A 22 -2.61 -3.13 -16.82
C GLY A 22 -1.91 -3.73 -15.61
N GLU A 23 -0.59 -3.72 -15.60
CA GLU A 23 0.22 -4.20 -14.48
C GLU A 23 0.99 -3.04 -13.84
N MET A 24 0.86 -2.90 -12.52
CA MET A 24 1.58 -1.93 -11.70
C MET A 24 2.14 -2.64 -10.47
N ASN A 25 3.43 -2.47 -10.18
CA ASN A 25 4.12 -3.13 -9.06
C ASN A 25 3.88 -4.66 -8.98
N GLY A 26 3.80 -5.34 -10.13
CA GLY A 26 3.54 -6.78 -10.21
C GLY A 26 2.11 -7.18 -9.81
N MET A 27 1.18 -6.23 -9.81
CA MET A 27 -0.25 -6.44 -9.58
C MET A 27 -1.05 -5.98 -10.81
N GLN A 28 -1.98 -6.82 -11.27
CA GLN A 28 -2.98 -6.45 -12.26
C GLN A 28 -4.02 -5.50 -11.65
N VAL A 29 -4.17 -4.32 -12.24
CA VAL A 29 -5.08 -3.26 -11.81
C VAL A 29 -5.81 -2.63 -13.00
N ALA A 30 -6.98 -2.05 -12.77
CA ALA A 30 -7.67 -1.27 -13.78
C ALA A 30 -6.96 0.10 -13.93
N ILE A 31 -6.50 0.41 -15.14
CA ILE A 31 -5.80 1.66 -15.47
C ILE A 31 -6.79 2.75 -15.90
N SER A 32 -7.92 2.34 -16.51
CA SER A 32 -9.02 3.21 -16.90
C SER A 32 -10.32 2.41 -16.99
N PHE A 33 -11.45 3.10 -17.03
CA PHE A 33 -12.79 2.55 -17.22
C PHE A 33 -13.50 3.22 -18.41
N ASP A 34 -14.26 2.45 -19.19
CA ASP A 34 -14.98 2.97 -20.37
C ASP A 34 -14.07 3.77 -21.33
N THR A 35 -14.36 5.04 -21.58
CA THR A 35 -13.59 5.95 -22.44
C THR A 35 -13.10 7.16 -21.65
N ALA A 36 -12.03 7.80 -22.13
CA ALA A 36 -11.49 9.00 -21.48
C ALA A 36 -12.54 10.11 -21.29
N ASP A 37 -13.41 10.35 -22.28
CA ASP A 37 -14.49 11.34 -22.17
C ASP A 37 -15.49 10.99 -21.05
N ILE A 38 -15.84 9.70 -20.90
CA ILE A 38 -16.74 9.24 -19.84
C ILE A 38 -16.06 9.37 -18.47
N GLU A 39 -14.78 9.01 -18.36
CA GLU A 39 -14.03 9.18 -17.12
C GLU A 39 -13.90 10.64 -16.72
N GLU A 40 -13.62 11.55 -17.66
CA GLU A 40 -13.54 12.98 -17.37
C GLU A 40 -14.88 13.51 -16.84
N VAL A 41 -15.99 13.16 -17.48
CA VAL A 41 -17.33 13.55 -16.99
C VAL A 41 -17.61 12.98 -15.58
N ARG A 42 -17.16 11.76 -15.28
CA ARG A 42 -17.31 11.15 -13.94
C ARG A 42 -16.41 11.81 -12.90
N LYS A 43 -15.15 12.12 -13.23
CA LYS A 43 -14.19 12.81 -12.36
C LYS A 43 -14.69 14.19 -11.91
N GLN A 44 -15.45 14.89 -12.77
CA GLN A 44 -16.10 16.16 -12.38
C GLN A 44 -17.15 16.00 -11.25
N LYS A 45 -17.62 14.78 -10.98
CA LYS A 45 -18.50 14.48 -9.85
C LYS A 45 -17.72 13.90 -8.67
N LEU A 46 -17.02 12.79 -8.91
CA LEU A 46 -16.18 12.09 -7.93
C LEU A 46 -15.35 11.02 -8.66
N GLY A 47 -14.02 11.05 -8.48
CA GLY A 47 -13.15 9.94 -8.85
C GLY A 47 -12.90 9.05 -7.63
N VAL A 48 -12.78 7.74 -7.84
CA VAL A 48 -12.22 6.84 -6.82
C VAL A 48 -11.22 5.94 -7.53
N THR A 49 -9.95 6.06 -7.18
CA THR A 49 -8.87 5.29 -7.78
C THR A 49 -8.42 4.20 -6.82
N ASP A 50 -8.43 2.97 -7.31
CA ASP A 50 -7.82 1.84 -6.61
C ASP A 50 -6.29 1.95 -6.67
N VAL A 51 -5.67 2.08 -5.50
CA VAL A 51 -4.21 2.16 -5.32
C VAL A 51 -3.69 0.94 -4.56
N SER A 52 -4.42 -0.18 -4.59
CA SER A 52 -4.03 -1.41 -3.89
C SER A 52 -2.68 -1.97 -4.34
N CYS A 53 -2.20 -1.58 -5.52
CA CYS A 53 -0.90 -1.92 -6.07
C CYS A 53 0.28 -1.19 -5.40
N LEU A 54 0.05 -0.21 -4.53
CA LEU A 54 1.14 0.39 -3.76
C LEU A 54 1.75 -0.64 -2.80
N ASP A 55 3.09 -0.69 -2.79
CA ASP A 55 3.83 -1.59 -1.92
C ASP A 55 3.65 -1.20 -0.47
N ARG A 56 3.33 -2.19 0.36
CA ARG A 56 3.00 -2.00 1.78
C ARG A 56 3.83 -2.90 2.68
N PHE A 57 4.28 -2.36 3.80
CA PHE A 57 4.98 -3.07 4.86
C PHE A 57 4.27 -2.84 6.20
N GLY A 58 3.57 -3.88 6.69
CA GLY A 58 2.95 -3.87 8.01
C GLY A 58 3.86 -4.48 9.06
N VAL A 59 3.96 -3.85 10.22
CA VAL A 59 4.75 -4.36 11.35
C VAL A 59 4.08 -4.06 12.69
N LYS A 60 4.14 -5.02 13.61
CA LYS A 60 3.62 -4.86 14.97
C LYS A 60 4.52 -5.45 16.05
N GLY A 61 4.28 -5.08 17.29
CA GLY A 61 4.91 -5.65 18.46
C GLY A 61 5.69 -4.64 19.30
N PRO A 62 6.07 -5.01 20.53
CA PRO A 62 6.65 -4.09 21.52
C PRO A 62 7.96 -3.43 21.06
N GLN A 63 8.67 -4.01 20.09
CA GLN A 63 9.93 -3.47 19.56
C GLN A 63 9.78 -2.87 18.15
N ALA A 64 8.55 -2.79 17.60
CA ALA A 64 8.32 -2.34 16.23
C ALA A 64 8.76 -0.88 15.99
N ALA A 65 8.38 0.03 16.90
CA ALA A 65 8.76 1.44 16.83
C ALA A 65 10.30 1.62 16.81
N LYS A 66 10.99 0.95 17.75
CA LYS A 66 12.44 0.97 17.84
C LYS A 66 13.09 0.38 16.59
N TRP A 67 12.53 -0.70 16.03
CA TRP A 67 13.03 -1.30 14.81
C TRP A 67 12.89 -0.37 13.61
N LEU A 68 11.75 0.28 13.45
CA LEU A 68 11.50 1.27 12.39
C LEU A 68 12.47 2.45 12.47
N ALA A 69 12.71 2.97 13.68
CA ALA A 69 13.70 4.03 13.89
C ALA A 69 15.12 3.61 13.48
N LEU A 70 15.52 2.36 13.74
CA LEU A 70 16.80 1.81 13.27
C LEU A 70 16.87 1.64 11.73
N GLN A 71 15.72 1.61 11.04
CA GLN A 71 15.65 1.64 9.58
C GLN A 71 15.53 3.09 9.03
N ASN A 72 15.73 4.10 9.87
CA ASN A 72 15.56 5.52 9.55
C ASN A 72 14.13 5.89 9.10
N ILE A 73 13.12 5.18 9.60
CA ILE A 73 11.72 5.53 9.33
C ILE A 73 11.22 6.49 10.41
N HIS A 74 10.80 7.68 9.99
CA HIS A 74 10.07 8.60 10.84
C HIS A 74 8.69 8.01 11.17
N ILE A 75 8.38 7.84 12.45
CA ILE A 75 7.08 7.34 12.91
C ILE A 75 6.31 8.44 13.64
N PRO A 76 4.97 8.53 13.49
CA PRO A 76 4.17 9.48 14.26
C PRO A 76 4.21 9.20 15.78
N ASP A 77 4.21 10.26 16.59
CA ASP A 77 4.27 10.16 18.06
C ASP A 77 3.00 9.60 18.70
N VAL A 78 1.85 9.79 18.06
CA VAL A 78 0.52 9.43 18.60
C VAL A 78 -0.13 8.33 17.76
N PRO A 79 -0.73 7.29 18.37
CA PRO A 79 -1.56 6.33 17.64
C PRO A 79 -2.69 6.97 16.83
N ASN A 80 -3.14 6.27 15.79
CA ASN A 80 -4.17 6.71 14.86
C ASN A 80 -3.82 8.01 14.12
N THR A 81 -2.54 8.20 13.82
CA THR A 81 -2.05 9.32 13.01
C THR A 81 -1.10 8.81 11.94
N TRP A 82 -0.77 9.68 10.99
CA TRP A 82 0.11 9.39 9.88
C TRP A 82 1.01 10.57 9.57
N VAL A 83 2.14 10.31 8.92
CA VAL A 83 3.01 11.31 8.32
C VAL A 83 3.38 10.88 6.90
N LEU A 84 3.54 11.85 6.01
CA LEU A 84 4.15 11.66 4.71
C LEU A 84 5.57 12.21 4.78
N ASP A 85 6.56 11.35 4.61
CA ASP A 85 7.98 11.69 4.64
C ASP A 85 8.67 11.00 3.47
N ASN A 86 9.53 11.67 2.72
CA ASN A 86 10.32 11.08 1.62
C ASN A 86 9.54 10.12 0.67
N ASN A 87 8.32 10.50 0.26
CA ASN A 87 7.43 9.67 -0.57
C ASN A 87 7.03 8.31 0.04
N ILE A 88 7.00 8.21 1.37
CA ILE A 88 6.39 7.11 2.08
C ILE A 88 5.32 7.63 3.04
N LEU A 89 4.18 6.95 3.05
CA LEU A 89 3.13 7.20 4.03
C LEU A 89 3.36 6.25 5.21
N VAL A 90 3.62 6.82 6.38
CA VAL A 90 3.84 6.06 7.62
C VAL A 90 2.66 6.28 8.55
N LEU A 91 1.86 5.24 8.74
CA LEU A 91 0.70 5.25 9.62
C LEU A 91 1.04 4.53 10.91
N ARG A 92 0.72 5.16 12.04
CA ARG A 92 0.72 4.50 13.34
C ARG A 92 -0.71 4.09 13.67
N LEU A 93 -1.01 2.80 13.53
CA LEU A 93 -2.37 2.26 13.67
C LEU A 93 -2.75 1.94 15.12
N GLY A 94 -1.76 1.90 16.01
CA GLY A 94 -1.97 1.59 17.42
C GLY A 94 -0.74 1.92 18.26
N SER A 95 -0.74 1.46 19.51
CA SER A 95 0.41 1.64 20.40
C SER A 95 1.68 0.98 19.86
N THR A 96 1.52 -0.17 19.20
CA THR A 96 2.63 -1.02 18.72
C THR A 96 2.43 -1.53 17.29
N GLU A 97 1.58 -0.89 16.48
CA GLU A 97 1.28 -1.32 15.11
C GLU A 97 1.44 -0.17 14.11
N PHE A 98 2.11 -0.48 12.99
CA PHE A 98 2.50 0.49 11.98
C PHE A 98 2.28 -0.08 10.57
N LEU A 99 1.92 0.81 9.65
CA LEU A 99 1.89 0.56 8.21
C LEU A 99 2.79 1.58 7.52
N ILE A 100 3.66 1.07 6.65
CA ILE A 100 4.43 1.89 5.72
C ILE A 100 3.90 1.56 4.32
N GLU A 101 3.60 2.58 3.54
CA GLU A 101 3.18 2.46 2.14
C GLU A 101 4.08 3.34 1.27
N ASP A 102 4.71 2.73 0.27
CA ASP A 102 5.45 3.46 -0.74
C ASP A 102 4.47 4.30 -1.58
N GLN A 103 4.70 5.60 -1.66
CA GLN A 103 4.08 6.43 -2.69
C GLN A 103 4.86 6.28 -4.00
N PHE A 104 4.39 6.94 -5.06
CA PHE A 104 5.03 6.87 -6.37
C PHE A 104 6.55 7.13 -6.29
N SER A 105 7.33 6.24 -6.90
CA SER A 105 8.80 6.29 -6.98
C SER A 105 9.60 5.94 -5.71
N SER A 106 8.96 5.53 -4.61
CA SER A 106 9.67 4.95 -3.45
C SER A 106 9.92 3.44 -3.61
N ASN A 107 10.90 2.91 -2.87
CA ASN A 107 11.23 1.49 -2.80
C ASN A 107 11.52 1.05 -1.35
N THR A 108 11.00 1.80 -0.38
CA THR A 108 11.30 1.62 1.04
C THR A 108 10.69 0.33 1.56
N CYS A 109 9.46 -0.02 1.14
CA CYS A 109 8.84 -1.27 1.56
C CYS A 109 9.66 -2.50 1.12
N ASN A 110 10.28 -2.47 -0.05
CA ASN A 110 11.20 -3.53 -0.49
C ASN A 110 12.44 -3.62 0.41
N GLN A 111 13.04 -2.48 0.76
CA GLN A 111 14.19 -2.42 1.67
C GLN A 111 13.85 -2.97 3.06
N LEU A 112 12.70 -2.56 3.62
CA LEU A 112 12.20 -3.07 4.90
C LEU A 112 11.95 -4.58 4.85
N ASN A 113 11.37 -5.08 3.75
CA ASN A 113 11.17 -6.52 3.53
C ASN A 113 12.51 -7.29 3.50
N LYS A 114 13.57 -6.73 2.91
CA LYS A 114 14.91 -7.33 2.92
C LYS A 114 15.53 -7.32 4.32
N ALA A 115 15.40 -6.20 5.05
CA ALA A 115 15.93 -6.06 6.40
C ALA A 115 15.23 -6.95 7.44
N PHE A 116 13.95 -7.28 7.21
CA PHE A 116 13.13 -8.11 8.10
C PHE A 116 13.51 -9.60 8.10
N LYS A 117 14.40 -10.07 7.21
CA LYS A 117 14.74 -11.51 7.06
C LYS A 117 15.38 -12.18 8.29
N THR A 118 15.65 -11.45 9.36
CA THR A 118 16.13 -12.00 10.65
C THR A 118 15.00 -12.00 11.67
N ASN A 119 14.75 -13.14 12.33
CA ASN A 119 13.77 -13.21 13.42
C ASN A 119 14.15 -12.20 14.51
N LYS A 120 13.33 -11.17 14.71
CA LYS A 120 13.50 -10.18 15.77
C LYS A 120 12.42 -10.34 16.82
N VAL A 121 12.82 -10.72 18.03
CA VAL A 121 11.91 -10.86 19.16
C VAL A 121 11.16 -9.53 19.37
N GLY A 122 9.83 -9.60 19.44
CA GLY A 122 8.98 -8.43 19.64
C GLY A 122 8.74 -7.56 18.40
N VAL A 123 9.14 -8.00 17.21
CA VAL A 123 8.82 -7.36 15.93
C VAL A 123 8.23 -8.40 14.97
N TYR A 124 6.98 -8.22 14.58
CA TYR A 124 6.21 -9.19 13.80
C TYR A 124 5.68 -8.53 12.54
N LYS A 125 5.93 -9.16 11.39
CA LYS A 125 5.37 -8.70 10.11
C LYS A 125 3.87 -8.95 10.08
N VAL A 126 3.13 -7.97 9.58
CA VAL A 126 1.69 -8.06 9.32
C VAL A 126 1.49 -8.14 7.83
N LEU A 127 0.82 -9.19 7.36
CA LEU A 127 0.47 -9.33 5.95
C LEU A 127 -0.62 -8.30 5.62
N ARG A 128 -0.44 -7.60 4.50
CA ARG A 128 -1.38 -6.59 3.99
C ARG A 128 -1.85 -7.04 2.61
N ALA A 129 -3.14 -7.28 2.48
CA ALA A 129 -3.81 -7.60 1.22
C ALA A 129 -5.12 -6.79 1.10
N ASP A 130 -5.14 -5.63 1.75
CA ASP A 130 -6.33 -4.79 1.83
C ASP A 130 -6.50 -3.99 0.53
N ALA A 131 -7.74 -3.71 0.18
CA ALA A 131 -8.01 -2.69 -0.84
C ALA A 131 -7.59 -1.31 -0.31
N ALA A 132 -7.05 -0.46 -1.18
CA ALA A 132 -6.71 0.93 -0.88
C ALA A 132 -7.28 1.83 -1.97
N PHE A 133 -7.86 2.96 -1.57
CA PHE A 133 -8.52 3.89 -2.48
C PHE A 133 -8.11 5.32 -2.17
N VAL A 134 -7.95 6.12 -3.23
CA VAL A 134 -7.86 7.58 -3.15
C VAL A 134 -9.05 8.18 -3.89
N VAL A 135 -9.49 9.35 -3.43
CA VAL A 135 -10.69 10.06 -3.89
C VAL A 135 -10.30 11.44 -4.40
#